data_AF-A0A0F2CUT4-F1
#
_entry.id   AF-A0A0F2CUT4-F1
#
_cell.length_a   1.000
_cell.length_b   1.000
_cell.length_c   1.000
_cell.angle_alpha   90.00
_cell.angle_beta   90.00
_cell.angle_gamma   90.00
#
_symmetry.space_group_name_H-M   'P 1'
#
loop_
_entity.id
_entity.type
_entity.pdbx_description
1 polymer ?
#
loop_
_entity_poly.entity_id
_entity_poly.type
_entity_poly.pdbx_seq_one_letter_code
_entity_poly.pdbx_strand_id
1 'polypeptide(L)'
;MDTLQQVKLDKIENLLQLLVNLLDKKSDINQLEIMTQKEVLKKLSISPNTLKSWERKGLPRLEPPIEGTRTVYYKRDDILKFLTN
;
A
#
# COMPACT_ATOMS: atom_id res chain seq x y z
N MET A 1 10.14 44.95 -1.70
CA MET A 1 9.67 43.62 -1.24
C MET A 1 10.52 43.27 -0.04
N ASP A 2 9.89 43.08 1.14
CA ASP A 2 10.59 42.81 2.39
C ASP A 2 11.47 41.56 2.27
N THR A 3 12.76 41.68 2.56
CA THR A 3 13.73 40.57 2.54
C THR A 3 13.28 39.40 3.42
N LEU A 4 12.56 39.68 4.50
CA LEU A 4 11.95 38.68 5.38
C LEU A 4 10.83 37.89 4.68
N GLN A 5 10.06 38.52 3.79
CA GLN A 5 9.04 37.83 3.01
C GLN A 5 9.70 36.90 1.99
N GLN A 6 10.78 37.34 1.33
CA GLN A 6 11.51 36.50 0.40
C GLN A 6 12.08 35.25 1.08
N VAL A 7 12.72 35.40 2.24
CA VAL A 7 13.25 34.26 3.02
C VAL A 7 12.15 33.29 3.45
N LYS A 8 10.95 33.79 3.77
CA LYS A 8 9.79 32.94 4.10
C LYS A 8 9.30 32.17 2.87
N LEU A 9 9.23 32.80 1.71
CA LEU A 9 8.87 32.17 0.44
C LEU A 9 9.86 31.06 0.06
N ASP A 10 11.16 31.37 0.10
CA ASP A 10 12.22 30.39 -0.21
C ASP A 10 12.15 29.19 0.75
N LYS A 11 11.84 29.42 2.03
CA LYS A 11 11.65 28.34 3.00
C LYS A 11 10.43 27.47 2.69
N ILE A 12 9.33 28.08 2.26
CA ILE A 12 8.12 27.33 1.86
C ILE A 12 8.42 26.48 0.63
N GLU A 13 9.09 27.03 -0.38
CA GLU A 13 9.47 26.30 -1.60
C GLU A 13 10.35 25.09 -1.28
N ASN A 14 11.37 25.27 -0.42
CA ASN A 14 12.23 24.17 0.02
C ASN A 14 11.45 23.07 0.78
N LEU A 15 10.49 23.45 1.62
CA LEU A 15 9.64 22.49 2.33
C LEU A 15 8.72 21.73 1.38
N LEU A 16 8.18 22.41 0.36
CA LEU A 16 7.35 21.78 -0.67
C LEU A 16 8.17 20.80 -1.52
N GLN A 17 9.38 21.18 -1.93
CA GLN A 17 10.28 20.31 -2.69
C GLN A 17 10.66 19.07 -1.87
N LEU A 18 10.91 19.23 -0.57
CA LEU A 18 11.16 18.11 0.33
C LEU A 18 9.94 17.18 0.42
N LEU A 19 8.72 17.72 0.53
CA LEU A 19 7.50 16.92 0.57
C LEU A 19 7.30 16.11 -0.73
N VAL A 20 7.52 16.72 -1.90
CA VAL A 20 7.43 16.02 -3.19
C VAL A 20 8.41 14.84 -3.22
N ASN A 21 9.68 15.09 -2.88
CA ASN A 21 10.71 14.05 -2.86
C ASN A 21 10.38 12.90 -1.89
N LEU A 22 9.72 13.19 -0.76
CA LEU A 22 9.28 12.17 0.20
C LEU A 22 8.09 11.36 -0.32
N LEU A 23 7.17 11.97 -1.06
CA LEU A 23 6.05 11.29 -1.69
C LEU A 23 6.51 10.34 -2.80
N ASP A 24 7.47 10.77 -3.63
CA ASP A 24 8.07 9.93 -4.67
C ASP A 24 8.82 8.73 -4.07
N LYS A 25 9.60 8.94 -3.01
CA LYS A 25 10.24 7.81 -2.31
C LYS A 25 9.23 6.83 -1.68
N LYS A 26 8.07 7.33 -1.27
CA LYS A 26 7.00 6.50 -0.70
C LYS A 26 6.28 5.68 -1.78
N SER A 27 6.19 6.17 -3.02
CA SER A 27 5.60 5.39 -4.12
C SER A 27 6.50 4.21 -4.51
N ASP A 28 7.82 4.37 -4.48
CA ASP A 28 8.77 3.28 -4.75
C ASP A 28 8.70 2.13 -3.73
N ILE A 29 8.50 2.44 -2.44
CA ILE A 29 8.34 1.42 -1.39
C ILE A 29 7.02 0.65 -1.52
N ASN A 30 6.01 1.23 -2.18
CA ASN A 30 4.72 0.58 -2.44
C ASN A 30 4.72 -0.31 -3.69
N GLN A 31 5.80 -0.38 -4.48
CA GLN A 31 5.80 -1.08 -5.78
C GLN A 31 5.43 -2.56 -5.71
N LEU A 32 5.61 -3.22 -4.57
CA LEU A 32 5.22 -4.62 -4.46
C LEU A 32 3.72 -4.80 -4.25
N GLU A 33 2.96 -3.78 -3.79
CA GLU A 33 1.51 -3.80 -3.49
C GLU A 33 0.96 -5.10 -2.86
N ILE A 34 1.83 -5.86 -2.21
CA ILE A 34 1.54 -7.16 -1.65
C ILE A 34 1.25 -6.95 -0.16
N MET A 35 0.14 -7.51 0.28
CA MET A 35 -0.29 -7.48 1.67
C MET A 35 -0.34 -8.89 2.22
N THR A 36 0.10 -9.07 3.46
CA THR A 36 -0.11 -10.30 4.21
C THR A 36 -1.59 -10.48 4.54
N GLN A 37 -2.00 -11.71 4.83
CA GLN A 37 -3.34 -11.99 5.34
C GLN A 37 -3.75 -11.07 6.51
N LYS A 38 -2.86 -10.87 7.49
CA LYS A 38 -3.14 -10.02 8.67
C LYS A 38 -3.43 -8.57 8.28
N GLU A 39 -2.71 -8.03 7.31
CA GLU A 39 -2.91 -6.66 6.83
C GLU A 39 -4.23 -6.51 6.08
N VAL A 40 -4.60 -7.49 5.25
CA VAL A 40 -5.88 -7.50 4.54
C VAL A 40 -7.04 -7.51 5.52
N LEU A 41 -7.00 -8.41 6.52
CA LEU A 41 -8.04 -8.50 7.55
C LEU A 41 -8.18 -7.18 8.33
N LYS A 42 -7.04 -6.54 8.67
CA LYS A 42 -7.03 -5.26 9.39
C LYS A 42 -7.53 -4.09 8.54
N LYS A 43 -7.13 -4.01 7.27
CA LYS A 43 -7.50 -2.89 6.37
C LYS A 43 -8.97 -2.94 5.94
N LEU A 44 -9.51 -4.14 5.73
CA LEU A 44 -10.90 -4.32 5.30
C LEU A 44 -11.86 -4.60 6.46
N SER A 45 -11.35 -4.72 7.69
CA SER A 45 -12.13 -5.05 8.89
C SER A 45 -13.02 -6.29 8.70
N ILE A 46 -12.46 -7.34 8.08
CA ILE A 46 -13.17 -8.59 7.80
C ILE A 46 -12.67 -9.74 8.66
N SER A 47 -13.51 -10.76 8.84
CA SER A 47 -13.13 -11.98 9.54
C SER A 47 -12.25 -12.90 8.67
N PRO A 48 -11.42 -13.78 9.27
CA PRO A 48 -10.67 -14.79 8.52
C PRO A 48 -11.56 -15.69 7.65
N ASN A 49 -12.79 -15.98 8.11
CA ASN A 49 -13.75 -16.80 7.36
C ASN A 49 -14.26 -16.09 6.11
N THR A 50 -14.40 -14.76 6.16
CA THR A 50 -14.77 -13.94 5.00
C THR A 50 -13.70 -14.03 3.93
N LEU A 51 -12.44 -13.84 4.30
CA LEU A 51 -11.32 -13.94 3.35
C LEU A 51 -11.19 -15.35 2.77
N LYS A 52 -11.37 -16.39 3.60
CA LYS A 52 -11.43 -17.79 3.15
C LYS A 52 -12.56 -18.05 2.14
N SER A 53 -13.69 -17.38 2.28
CA SER A 53 -14.79 -17.45 1.32
C SER A 53 -14.42 -16.80 -0.02
N TRP A 54 -13.69 -15.68 0.00
CA TRP A 54 -13.23 -15.00 -1.22
C TRP A 54 -12.23 -15.84 -2.01
N GLU A 55 -11.30 -16.49 -1.33
CA GLU A 55 -10.35 -17.43 -1.94
C GLU A 55 -11.08 -18.57 -2.67
N ARG A 56 -12.11 -19.15 -2.04
CA ARG A 56 -12.95 -20.19 -2.65
C ARG A 56 -13.77 -19.67 -3.84
N LYS A 57 -14.06 -18.38 -3.86
CA LYS A 57 -14.76 -17.70 -4.96
C LYS A 57 -13.81 -17.21 -6.06
N GLY A 58 -12.50 -17.46 -5.94
CA GLY A 58 -11.52 -17.15 -6.98
C GLY A 58 -10.59 -15.99 -6.70
N LEU A 59 -10.51 -15.48 -5.46
CA LEU A 59 -9.48 -14.50 -5.10
C LEU A 59 -8.06 -15.13 -5.20
N PRO A 60 -7.14 -14.58 -6.03
CA PRO A 60 -5.79 -15.11 -6.18
C PRO A 60 -4.98 -15.05 -4.87
N ARG A 61 -4.21 -16.10 -4.61
CA ARG A 61 -3.32 -16.22 -3.45
C ARG A 61 -1.88 -16.32 -3.93
N LEU A 62 -0.99 -15.59 -3.27
CA LEU A 62 0.44 -15.68 -3.50
C LEU A 62 1.09 -16.44 -2.34
N GLU A 63 1.82 -17.49 -2.68
CA GLU A 63 2.56 -18.31 -1.72
C GLU A 63 4.05 -18.31 -2.10
N PRO A 64 4.98 -18.23 -1.13
CA PRO A 64 6.40 -18.30 -1.43
C PRO A 64 6.76 -19.64 -2.08
N PRO A 65 7.73 -19.67 -3.01
CA PRO A 65 8.19 -20.91 -3.63
C PRO A 65 9.01 -21.80 -2.68
N ILE A 66 9.21 -21.38 -1.43
CA ILE A 66 10.01 -22.09 -0.43
C ILE A 66 9.13 -23.09 0.30
N GLU A 67 9.46 -24.36 0.13
CA GLU A 67 8.79 -25.49 0.76
C GLU A 67 8.87 -25.37 2.29
N GLY A 68 7.71 -25.39 2.96
CA GLY A 68 7.59 -25.27 4.42
C GLY A 68 7.07 -23.92 4.94
N THR A 69 6.93 -22.90 4.09
CA THR A 69 6.28 -21.64 4.49
C THR A 69 4.79 -21.65 4.10
N ARG A 70 3.89 -21.43 5.06
CA ARG A 70 2.43 -21.32 4.83
C ARG A 70 1.95 -19.87 4.74
N THR A 71 2.87 -18.94 4.49
CA THR A 71 2.55 -17.51 4.51
C THR A 71 1.80 -17.15 3.23
N VAL A 72 0.60 -16.60 3.37
CA VAL A 72 -0.23 -16.18 2.24
C VAL A 72 -0.20 -14.67 2.09
N TYR A 73 -0.01 -14.26 0.85
CA TYR A 73 0.07 -12.89 0.40
C TYR A 73 -1.00 -12.60 -0.66
N TYR A 74 -1.36 -11.32 -0.79
CA TYR A 74 -2.37 -10.85 -1.73
C TYR A 74 -1.89 -9.59 -2.42
N LYS A 75 -2.13 -9.48 -3.72
CA LYS A 75 -1.96 -8.20 -4.42
C LYS A 75 -3.15 -7.30 -4.13
N ARG A 76 -2.89 -6.02 -3.85
CA ARG A 76 -3.93 -5.01 -3.67
C ARG A 76 -4.86 -4.94 -4.87
N ASP A 77 -4.30 -4.90 -6.08
CA ASP A 77 -5.06 -4.85 -7.33
C ASP A 77 -6.02 -6.03 -7.49
N ASP A 78 -5.59 -7.26 -7.15
CA ASP A 78 -6.43 -8.44 -7.28
C ASP A 78 -7.60 -8.41 -6.29
N ILE A 79 -7.37 -7.92 -5.06
CA ILE A 79 -8.45 -7.69 -4.09
C ILE A 79 -9.43 -6.63 -4.61
N LEU A 80 -8.93 -5.52 -5.16
CA LEU A 80 -9.79 -4.45 -5.68
C LEU A 80 -10.63 -4.93 -6.87
N LYS A 81 -10.02 -5.66 -7.81
CA LYS A 81 -10.72 -6.30 -8.93
C LYS A 81 -11.78 -7.28 -8.44
N PHE A 82 -11.45 -8.11 -7.44
CA PHE A 82 -12.41 -9.05 -6.84
C PHE A 82 -13.60 -8.35 -6.19
N LEU A 83 -13.40 -7.19 -5.56
CA LEU A 83 -14.46 -6.43 -4.88
C LEU A 83 -15.33 -5.58 -5.82
N THR A 84 -14.84 -5.28 -7.02
CA THR A 84 -15.52 -4.41 -7.99
C THR A 84 -16.21 -5.21 -9.10
N ASN A 85 -15.94 -6.51 -9.20
CA ASN A 85 -16.60 -7.44 -10.12
C ASN A 85 -17.93 -7.96 -9.59
#